data_AF-A0A7W3VMX6-F1
#
_entry.id   AF-A0A7W3VMX6-F1
#
_cell.length_a   1.000
_cell.length_b   1.000
_cell.length_c   1.000
_cell.angle_alpha   90.00
_cell.angle_beta   90.00
_cell.angle_gamma   90.00
#
_symmetry.space_group_name_H-M   'P 1'
#
loop_
_entity.id
_entity.type
_entity.pdbx_description
1 polymer ?
#
loop_
_entity_poly.entity_id
_entity_poly.type
_entity_poly.pdbx_seq_one_letter_code
_entity_poly.pdbx_strand_id
1 'polypeptide(L)'
;MENISVKICVFIYKEWMLKEKSQRTFAKKYLIDESVARKMKKVALSQGTLSYDIPLSTIQQICTATSISFVDFFRLIEAYDPHEL
;
A
#
# COMPACT_ATOMS: atom_id res chain seq x y z
N MET A 1 -5.84 13.61 13.14
CA MET A 1 -4.98 12.42 13.12
C MET A 1 -5.16 11.80 11.74
N GLU A 2 -4.12 11.79 10.92
CA GLU A 2 -4.17 11.17 9.60
C GLU A 2 -4.43 9.67 9.77
N ASN A 3 -5.38 9.10 9.03
CA ASN A 3 -5.68 7.68 9.15
C ASN A 3 -4.51 6.88 8.56
N ILE A 4 -3.72 6.23 9.42
CA ILE A 4 -2.53 5.48 9.04
C ILE A 4 -2.84 4.38 8.01
N SER A 5 -4.00 3.73 8.12
CA SER A 5 -4.46 2.72 7.16
C SER A 5 -4.67 3.32 5.77
N VAL A 6 -5.23 4.54 5.69
CA VAL A 6 -5.39 5.29 4.43
C VAL A 6 -4.03 5.69 3.88
N LYS A 7 -3.15 6.24 4.72
CA LYS A 7 -1.80 6.66 4.32
C LYS A 7 -1.01 5.50 3.71
N ILE A 8 -1.04 4.33 4.35
CA ILE A 8 -0.42 3.10 3.85
C ILE A 8 -1.02 2.70 2.49
N CYS A 9 -2.34 2.67 2.35
CA CYS A 9 -2.98 2.33 1.08
C CYS A 9 -2.56 3.28 -0.05
N VAL A 10 -2.51 4.59 0.23
CA VAL A 10 -2.11 5.61 -0.73
C VAL A 10 -0.64 5.42 -1.13
N PHE A 11 0.25 5.26 -0.16
CA PHE A 11 1.67 5.01 -0.42
C PHE A 11 1.88 3.77 -1.30
N ILE A 12 1.33 2.62 -0.89
CA ILE A 12 1.47 1.37 -1.66
C ILE A 12 0.92 1.54 -3.09
N TYR A 13 -0.21 2.24 -3.22
CA TYR A 13 -0.81 2.48 -4.53
C TYR A 13 0.09 3.35 -5.42
N LYS A 14 0.47 4.54 -4.94
CA LYS A 14 1.23 5.52 -5.74
C LYS A 14 2.66 5.06 -6.00
N GLU A 15 3.34 4.58 -4.98
CA GLU A 15 4.77 4.26 -5.08
C GLU A 15 5.05 2.90 -5.68
N TRP A 16 4.16 1.92 -5.50
CA TRP A 16 4.45 0.55 -5.92
C TRP A 16 3.47 0.05 -6.97
N MET A 17 2.16 0.16 -6.73
CA MET A 17 1.16 -0.42 -7.63
C MET A 17 1.08 0.28 -8.99
N LEU A 18 1.17 1.62 -9.04
CA LEU A 18 1.14 2.37 -10.29
C LEU A 18 2.32 2.08 -11.22
N LYS A 19 3.45 1.61 -10.68
CA LYS A 19 4.63 1.23 -11.46
C LYS A 19 4.48 -0.14 -12.14
N GLU A 20 3.42 -0.88 -11.83
CA GLU A 20 3.13 -2.20 -12.40
C GLU A 20 2.13 -2.12 -13.55
N LYS A 21 2.22 -3.08 -14.49
CA LYS A 21 1.35 -3.14 -15.68
C LYS A 21 -0.14 -3.32 -15.35
N SER A 22 -0.45 -3.95 -14.23
CA SER A 22 -1.84 -4.20 -13.80
C SER A 22 -1.91 -4.53 -12.30
N GLN A 23 -3.11 -4.42 -11.73
CA GLN A 23 -3.39 -4.85 -10.35
C GLN A 23 -3.07 -6.33 -10.13
N ARG A 24 -3.29 -7.18 -11.15
CA ARG A 24 -2.95 -8.60 -11.11
C ARG A 24 -1.44 -8.82 -11.08
N THR A 25 -0.70 -8.06 -11.89
CA THR A 25 0.77 -8.12 -11.92
C THR A 25 1.35 -7.74 -10.56
N PHE A 26 0.85 -6.65 -9.97
CA PHE A 26 1.18 -6.25 -8.61
C PHE A 26 0.86 -7.37 -7.61
N ALA A 27 -0.38 -7.88 -7.59
CA ALA A 27 -0.78 -8.93 -6.66
C ALA A 27 0.14 -10.17 -6.72
N LYS A 28 0.47 -10.63 -7.94
CA LYS A 28 1.39 -11.75 -8.14
C LYS A 28 2.82 -11.44 -7.66
N LYS A 29 3.35 -10.27 -7.99
CA LYS A 29 4.73 -9.87 -7.62
C LYS A 29 4.89 -9.76 -6.11
N TYR A 30 3.87 -9.23 -5.43
CA TYR A 30 3.89 -8.99 -3.99
C TYR A 30 3.25 -10.12 -3.17
N LEU A 31 2.92 -11.25 -3.80
CA LEU A 31 2.37 -12.45 -3.18
C LEU A 31 1.10 -12.21 -2.34
N ILE A 32 0.21 -11.36 -2.84
CA ILE A 32 -1.09 -11.07 -2.23
C ILE A 32 -2.24 -11.42 -3.19
N ASP A 33 -3.45 -11.50 -2.66
CA ASP A 33 -4.64 -11.66 -3.50
C ASP A 33 -4.94 -10.41 -4.32
N GLU A 34 -5.44 -10.59 -5.55
CA GLU A 34 -5.89 -9.47 -6.40
C GLU A 34 -7.00 -8.65 -5.71
N SER A 35 -7.80 -9.28 -4.84
CA SER A 35 -8.83 -8.62 -4.04
C SER A 35 -8.25 -7.61 -3.05
N VAL A 36 -7.08 -7.91 -2.47
CA VAL A 36 -6.36 -7.01 -1.55
C VAL A 36 -5.83 -5.80 -2.31
N ALA A 37 -5.19 -6.03 -3.47
CA ALA A 37 -4.74 -4.95 -4.34
C ALA A 37 -5.90 -4.01 -4.75
N ARG A 38 -7.07 -4.58 -5.10
CA ARG A 38 -8.28 -3.81 -5.41
C ARG A 38 -8.76 -2.96 -4.24
N LYS A 39 -8.75 -3.50 -3.00
CA LYS A 39 -9.13 -2.76 -1.79
C LYS A 39 -8.21 -1.57 -1.53
N MET A 40 -6.89 -1.79 -1.60
CA MET A 40 -5.88 -0.73 -1.43
C MET A 40 -6.08 0.39 -2.45
N LYS A 41 -6.25 0.05 -3.74
CA LYS A 41 -6.55 1.02 -4.80
C LYS A 41 -7.84 1.80 -4.50
N LYS A 42 -8.91 1.11 -4.08
CA LYS A 42 -10.20 1.76 -3.77
C LYS A 42 -10.04 2.81 -2.68
N VAL A 43 -9.31 2.50 -1.61
CA VAL A 43 -9.00 3.45 -0.54
C VAL A 43 -8.16 4.61 -1.07
N ALA A 44 -7.08 4.32 -1.80
CA ALA A 44 -6.18 5.35 -2.33
C ALA A 44 -6.88 6.37 -3.24
N LEU A 45 -7.88 5.94 -4.00
CA LEU A 45 -8.68 6.80 -4.89
C LEU A 45 -9.91 7.43 -4.21
N SER A 46 -10.21 7.06 -2.96
CA SER A 46 -11.41 7.52 -2.26
C SER A 46 -11.31 8.94 -1.68
N GLN A 47 -10.15 9.60 -1.80
CA GLN A 47 -9.89 10.92 -1.21
C GLN A 47 -10.20 10.97 0.30
N GLY A 48 -9.89 9.87 1.01
CA GLY A 48 -10.09 9.77 2.46
C GLY A 48 -11.51 9.39 2.90
N THR A 49 -12.43 9.13 1.98
CA THR A 49 -13.81 8.71 2.31
C THR A 49 -13.94 7.23 2.67
N LEU A 50 -12.93 6.40 2.33
CA LEU A 50 -12.87 4.99 2.67
C LEU A 50 -11.58 4.68 3.44
N SER A 51 -11.65 3.66 4.29
CA SER A 51 -10.49 3.06 4.95
C SER A 51 -10.49 1.54 4.75
N TYR A 52 -9.31 0.95 4.90
CA TYR A 52 -9.13 -0.49 4.89
C TYR A 52 -7.99 -0.85 5.83
N ASP A 53 -8.30 -1.57 6.90
CA ASP A 53 -7.30 -2.05 7.83
C ASP A 53 -6.60 -3.27 7.22
N ILE A 54 -5.42 -3.01 6.66
CA ILE A 54 -4.60 -4.03 6.03
C ILE A 54 -4.05 -4.96 7.14
N PRO A 55 -4.23 -6.28 7.03
CA PRO A 55 -3.60 -7.21 7.97
C PRO A 55 -2.08 -7.04 7.97
N LEU A 56 -1.46 -7.06 9.16
CA LEU A 56 0.00 -6.99 9.26
C LEU A 56 0.69 -8.10 8.47
N SER A 57 0.09 -9.30 8.40
CA SER A 57 0.61 -10.40 7.56
C SER A 57 0.69 -10.04 6.08
N THR A 58 -0.27 -9.26 5.56
CA THR A 58 -0.23 -8.75 4.18
C THR A 58 0.89 -7.72 4.00
N ILE A 59 1.06 -6.82 4.97
CA ILE A 59 2.18 -5.86 4.95
C ILE A 59 3.51 -6.61 4.98
N GLN A 60 3.62 -7.68 5.79
CA GLN A 60 4.81 -8.53 5.85
C GLN A 60 5.14 -9.17 4.49
N GLN A 61 4.14 -9.70 3.79
CA GLN A 61 4.32 -10.30 2.47
C GLN A 61 4.85 -9.28 1.46
N ILE A 62 4.25 -8.08 1.45
CA ILE A 62 4.66 -6.97 0.59
C ILE A 62 6.10 -6.52 0.91
N CYS A 63 6.45 -6.41 2.20
CA CYS A 63 7.80 -6.06 2.64
C CYS A 63 8.83 -7.13 2.21
N THR A 64 8.46 -8.41 2.35
CA THR A 64 9.29 -9.54 1.92
C THR A 64 9.54 -9.51 0.42
N ALA A 65 8.50 -9.27 -0.38
CA ALA A 65 8.61 -9.17 -1.84
C ALA A 65 9.45 -7.97 -2.32
N THR A 66 9.61 -6.94 -1.48
CA THR A 66 10.42 -5.75 -1.75
C THR A 66 11.79 -5.78 -1.07
N SER A 67 12.12 -6.83 -0.33
CA SER A 67 13.35 -6.93 0.47
C SER A 67 13.55 -5.75 1.43
N ILE A 68 12.47 -5.17 1.94
CA ILE A 68 12.50 -4.12 2.97
C ILE A 68 12.11 -4.70 4.33
N SER A 69 12.67 -4.18 5.41
CA SER A 69 12.22 -4.53 6.75
C SER A 69 10.90 -3.82 7.08
N PHE A 70 10.15 -4.35 8.05
CA PHE A 70 8.97 -3.68 8.60
C PHE A 70 9.30 -2.28 9.15
N VAL A 71 10.46 -2.15 9.79
CA VAL A 71 10.91 -0.88 10.36
C VAL A 71 11.15 0.14 9.25
N ASP A 72 11.81 -0.26 8.17
CA ASP A 72 12.07 0.62 7.04
C ASP A 72 10.78 0.97 6.30
N PHE A 73 9.86 0.02 6.18
CA PHE A 73 8.53 0.29 5.65
C PHE A 73 7.82 1.39 6.45
N PHE A 74 7.77 1.29 7.78
CA PHE A 74 7.10 2.32 8.58
C PHE A 74 7.84 3.66 8.56
N ARG A 75 9.18 3.67 8.43
CA ARG A 75 9.93 4.92 8.18
C ARG A 75 9.54 5.58 6.85
N LEU A 76 9.33 4.79 5.79
CA LEU A 76 8.84 5.31 4.52
C LEU A 76 7.45 5.93 4.67
N ILE A 77 6.55 5.27 5.44
CA ILE A 77 5.21 5.79 5.71
C ILE A 77 5.25 7.06 6.55
N GLU A 78 6.14 7.15 7.54
CA GLU A 78 6.32 8.35 8.36
C GLU A 78 6.80 9.54 7.51
N ALA A 79 7.79 9.30 6.65
CA ALA A 79 8.37 10.32 5.76
C ALA A 79 7.48 10.69 4.57
N TYR A 80 6.48 9.88 4.24
CA TYR A 80 5.61 10.13 3.09
C TYR A 80 4.61 11.26 3.37
N ASP A 81 4.58 12.31 2.55
CA ASP A 81 3.51 13.30 2.53
C ASP A 81 2.63 13.10 1.28
N PRO A 82 1.35 12.72 1.42
CA PRO A 82 0.47 12.53 0.27
C PRO A 82 0.16 13.82 -0.52
N HIS A 83 0.50 14.99 0.02
CA HIS A 83 0.27 16.32 -0.55
C HIS A 83 1.49 16.96 -1.22
N GLU A 84 2.69 16.38 -1.10
CA GLU A 84 3.85 16.74 -1.94
C GLU A 84 3.72 16.08 -3.32
N LEU A 85 3.01 16.76 -4.23
CA LEU A 85 3.10 16.58 -5.68
C LEU A 85 3.02 17.94 -6.38
#